data_AF-A0A8T4S3I8-F1
#
_entry.id   AF-A0A8T4S3I8-F1
#
_cell.length_a   1.000
_cell.length_b   1.000
_cell.length_c   1.000
_cell.angle_alpha   90.00
_cell.angle_beta   90.00
_cell.angle_gamma   90.00
#
_symmetry.space_group_name_H-M   'P 1'
#
loop_
_entity.id
_entity.type
_entity.pdbx_description
1 polymer ?
#
loop_
_entity_poly.entity_id
_entity_poly.type
_entity_poly.pdbx_seq_one_letter_code
_entity_poly.pdbx_strand_id
1 'polypeptide(L)' 'LKKYMIEEAVAKYSEGKVSMGKASELADVSIWKFLDVLKERKVPIRYDLEDIKKEIEGIAG' A
#
# COMPACT_ATOMS: atom_id res chain seq x y z
N LEU A 1 13.13 -6.67 -13.89
CA LEU A 1 13.07 -6.99 -12.44
C LEU A 1 12.18 -6.00 -11.68
N LYS A 2 12.53 -4.72 -11.53
CA LYS A 2 11.71 -3.75 -10.76
C LYS A 2 10.25 -3.60 -11.23
N LYS A 3 9.99 -3.63 -12.54
CA LYS A 3 8.62 -3.54 -13.08
C LYS A 3 7.72 -4.71 -12.63
N TYR A 4 8.25 -5.93 -12.62
CA TYR A 4 7.53 -7.12 -12.19
C TYR A 4 7.17 -7.07 -10.71
N MET A 5 8.11 -6.62 -9.86
CA MET A 5 7.88 -6.47 -8.41
C MET A 5 6.76 -5.47 -8.12
N ILE A 6 6.71 -4.34 -8.84
CA ILE A 6 5.63 -3.36 -8.73
C ILE A 6 4.29 -3.96 -9.17
N GLU A 7 4.25 -4.69 -10.28
CA GLU A 7 3.01 -5.32 -10.78
C GLU A 7 2.47 -6.36 -9.79
N GLU A 8 3.33 -7.23 -9.26
CA GLU A 8 2.96 -8.22 -8.25
C GLU A 8 2.47 -7.56 -6.95
N ALA A 9 3.17 -6.52 -6.48
CA ALA A 9 2.78 -5.79 -5.28
C ALA A 9 1.43 -5.08 -5.45
N VAL A 10 1.18 -4.45 -6.60
CA VAL A 10 -0.11 -3.81 -6.90
C VAL A 10 -1.23 -4.84 -6.96
N ALA A 11 -1.01 -6.01 -7.57
CA ALA A 11 -2.01 -7.07 -7.62
C ALA A 11 -2.35 -7.57 -6.20
N LYS A 12 -1.34 -7.91 -5.39
CA LYS A 12 -1.54 -8.36 -4.00
C LYS A 12 -2.23 -7.30 -3.14
N TYR A 13 -1.89 -6.03 -3.30
CA TYR A 13 -2.57 -4.92 -2.60
C TYR A 13 -4.03 -4.80 -3.04
N SER A 14 -4.30 -4.82 -4.35
CA SER A 14 -5.66 -4.68 -4.91
C SER A 14 -6.58 -5.83 -4.49
N GLU A 15 -6.02 -7.03 -4.34
CA GLU A 15 -6.71 -8.21 -3.81
C GLU A 15 -6.90 -8.17 -2.28
N GLY A 16 -6.31 -7.19 -1.59
CA GLY A 16 -6.33 -7.08 -0.13
C GLY A 16 -5.49 -8.12 0.61
N LYS A 17 -4.53 -8.76 -0.07
CA LYS A 17 -3.66 -9.79 0.51
C LYS A 17 -2.53 -9.20 1.36
N VAL A 18 -2.18 -7.94 1.12
CA VAL A 18 -1.11 -7.22 1.81
C VAL A 18 -1.53 -5.77 2.04
N SER A 19 -1.06 -5.15 3.13
CA SER A 19 -1.21 -3.71 3.35
C SER A 19 -0.35 -2.91 2.37
N MET A 20 -0.64 -1.61 2.22
CA MET A 20 0.16 -0.70 1.38
C MET A 20 1.64 -0.68 1.79
N GLY A 21 1.93 -0.70 3.09
CA GLY A 21 3.29 -0.79 3.61
C GLY A 21 3.99 -2.06 3.13
N LYS A 22 3.34 -3.22 3.28
CA LYS A 22 3.92 -4.49 2.85
C LYS A 22 4.08 -4.58 1.32
N ALA A 23 3.16 -4.00 0.56
CA ALA A 23 3.27 -3.90 -0.89
C ALA A 23 4.45 -3.02 -1.32
N SER A 24 4.72 -1.92 -0.62
CA SER A 24 5.88 -1.06 -0.90
C SER A 24 7.22 -1.78 -0.67
N GLU A 25 7.32 -2.59 0.40
CA GLU A 25 8.47 -3.45 0.65
C GLU A 25 8.68 -4.49 -0.46
N LEU A 26 7.60 -5.18 -0.88
CA LEU A 26 7.65 -6.16 -1.96
C LEU A 26 8.09 -5.55 -3.30
N ALA A 27 7.73 -4.29 -3.53
CA ALA A 27 8.10 -3.54 -4.72
C ALA A 27 9.49 -2.90 -4.65
N ASP A 28 10.21 -3.00 -3.52
CA ASP A 28 11.49 -2.32 -3.27
C ASP A 28 11.42 -0.80 -3.54
N VAL A 29 10.36 -0.17 -3.01
CA VAL A 29 10.10 1.27 -3.11
C VAL A 29 9.60 1.83 -1.78
N SER A 30 9.69 3.15 -1.62
CA SER A 30 9.04 3.81 -0.48
C SER A 30 7.51 3.75 -0.59
N ILE A 31 6.82 3.88 0.56
CA ILE A 31 5.36 3.97 0.61
C ILE A 31 4.84 5.10 -0.28
N TRP A 32 5.47 6.28 -0.25
CA TRP A 32 5.10 7.41 -1.12
C TRP A 32 5.22 7.08 -2.60
N LYS A 33 6.30 6.40 -3.01
CA LYS A 33 6.47 6.00 -4.40
C LYS A 33 5.44 4.94 -4.81
N PHE A 34 5.07 4.04 -3.90
CA PHE A 34 4.02 3.07 -4.14
C PHE A 34 2.64 3.75 -4.25
N LEU A 35 2.37 4.77 -3.43
CA LEU A 35 1.15 5.58 -3.50
C LEU A 35 1.02 6.28 -4.86
N ASP A 36 2.11 6.84 -5.38
CA ASP A 36 2.13 7.45 -6.72
C ASP A 36 1.79 6.41 -7.80
N VAL A 37 2.34 5.19 -7.69
CA VAL A 37 2.01 4.09 -8.61
C VAL A 37 0.52 3.74 -8.55
N LEU A 38 -0.08 3.66 -7.35
CA LEU A 38 -1.51 3.39 -7.20
C LEU A 38 -2.37 4.48 -7.86
N LYS A 39 -2.00 5.76 -7.67
CA LYS A 39 -2.68 6.91 -8.28
C LYS A 39 -2.58 6.88 -9.80
N GLU A 40 -1.38 6.67 -10.34
CA GLU A 40 -1.14 6.57 -11.79
C GLU A 40 -1.97 5.45 -12.42
N ARG A 41 -2.10 4.31 -11.72
CA ARG A 41 -2.84 3.13 -12.17
C ARG A 41 -4.34 3.18 -11.85
N LYS A 42 -4.82 4.24 -11.20
CA LYS A 42 -6.20 4.38 -10.73
C LYS A 42 -6.67 3.20 -9.86
N VAL A 43 -5.73 2.61 -9.12
CA VAL A 43 -6.06 1.57 -8.14
C VAL A 43 -6.71 2.26 -6.94
N PRO A 44 -7.91 1.85 -6.51
CA PRO A 44 -8.55 2.44 -5.35
C PRO A 44 -7.63 2.33 -4.14
N ILE A 45 -7.24 3.49 -3.60
CA ILE A 45 -6.56 3.54 -2.32
C ILE A 45 -7.63 3.20 -1.29
N ARG A 46 -7.56 2.00 -0.74
CA ARG A 46 -8.27 1.72 0.51
C ARG A 46 -7.63 2.66 1.52
N TYR A 47 -8.41 3.60 2.07
CA TYR A 47 -8.05 4.19 3.36
C TYR A 47 -7.91 3.00 4.29
N ASP A 48 -6.68 2.55 4.47
CA ASP A 48 -6.42 1.30 5.15
C ASP A 48 -6.98 1.51 6.56
N LEU A 49 -7.92 0.66 6.95
CA LEU A 49 -8.48 0.68 8.30
C LEU A 49 -7.36 0.57 9.35
N GLU A 50 -6.15 0.15 8.96
CA GLU A 50 -4.92 0.20 9.75
C GLU A 50 -4.42 1.62 10.07
N ASP A 51 -4.56 2.60 9.17
CA ASP A 51 -4.22 4.01 9.46
C ASP A 51 -5.24 4.60 10.43
N ILE A 52 -6.54 4.31 10.21
CA ILE A 52 -7.60 4.67 11.17
C ILE A 52 -7.38 3.96 12.51
N LYS A 53 -6.96 2.69 12.51
CA LYS A 53 -6.69 1.93 13.74
C LYS A 53 -5.49 2.51 14.49
N LYS A 54 -4.42 2.89 13.79
CA LYS A 54 -3.27 3.57 14.40
C LYS A 54 -3.62 4.96 14.93
N GLU A 55 -4.48 5.72 14.25
CA GLU A 55 -5.00 6.98 14.77
C GLU A 55 -5.92 6.76 15.98
N ILE A 56 -6.81 5.77 15.97
CA ILE A 56 -7.68 5.44 17.11
C ILE A 56 -6.87 4.94 18.31
N GLU A 57 -5.87 4.08 18.10
CA GLU A 57 -4.96 3.62 19.15
C GLU A 57 -4.09 4.77 19.70
N GLY A 58 -3.71 5.75 18.86
CA GLY A 58 -2.94 6.93 19.27
C GLY A 58 -3.74 8.00 20.01
N ILE A 59 -5.06 8.04 19.85
CA ILE A 59 -5.96 8.96 20.58
C ILE A 59 -6.41 8.38 21.93
N ALA A 60 -6.36 7.06 22.09
CA ALA A 60 -6.73 6.37 23.34
C ALA A 60 -5.57 6.16 24.32
N GLY A 61 -4.38 6.73 24.03
CA GLY A 61 -3.17 6.66 24.86
C GLY A 61 -2.92 7.91 25.69
#